data_AF-A0A5C6P9C0-F1
#
_entry.id   AF-A0A5C6P9C0-F1
#
_cell.length_a   1.000
_cell.length_b   1.000
_cell.length_c   1.000
_cell.angle_alpha   90.00
_cell.angle_beta   90.00
_cell.angle_gamma   90.00
#
_symmetry.space_group_name_H-M   'P 1'
#
loop_
_entity.id
_entity.type
_entity.pdbx_description
1 polymer ?
#
loop_
_entity_poly.entity_id
_entity_poly.type
_entity_poly.pdbx_seq_one_letter_code
_entity_poly.pdbx_strand_id
1 'polypeptide(L)'
;MRLGTAPLLSVGILLLLTGGALTNTGPAALPLRLSVVNALSDEIPGSYSSSVVEGGVLMGVLRRLQETQLDFKFTVREDPDFGLFLESVNGVAGNVHEQTYWEILSESSGDYRRIDVGPGCYKPKANEHIILRFTKWHSRR
;
A
#
# COMPACT_ATOMS: atom_id res chain seq x y z
N MET A 1 -7.48 -20.10 -83.08
CA MET A 1 -6.74 -20.74 -81.96
C MET A 1 -6.43 -19.63 -80.97
N ARG A 2 -6.83 -19.61 -79.68
CA ARG A 2 -7.17 -20.63 -78.68
C ARG A 2 -8.03 -19.96 -77.57
N LEU A 3 -8.91 -20.77 -76.96
CA LEU A 3 -9.33 -20.83 -75.53
C LEU A 3 -9.20 -19.54 -74.68
N GLY A 4 -10.21 -19.00 -74.00
CA GLY A 4 -11.33 -19.60 -73.24
C GLY A 4 -10.94 -19.77 -71.76
N THR A 5 -11.63 -19.10 -70.81
CA THR A 5 -12.04 -19.60 -69.46
C THR A 5 -12.67 -18.52 -68.56
N ALA A 6 -13.52 -19.00 -67.65
CA ALA A 6 -14.57 -18.38 -66.86
C ALA A 6 -14.09 -17.72 -65.53
N PRO A 7 -15.00 -17.20 -64.65
CA PRO A 7 -14.75 -16.18 -63.63
C PRO A 7 -14.34 -16.73 -62.27
N LEU A 8 -13.84 -15.88 -61.36
CA LEU A 8 -13.66 -16.19 -59.94
C LEU A 8 -14.22 -15.05 -59.08
N LEU A 9 -15.41 -15.28 -58.50
CA LEU A 9 -15.92 -14.54 -57.35
C LEU A 9 -14.95 -14.76 -56.18
N SER A 10 -14.24 -13.70 -55.77
CA SER A 10 -13.49 -13.72 -54.51
C SER A 10 -14.44 -13.35 -53.37
N VAL A 11 -14.97 -14.35 -52.68
CA VAL A 11 -15.65 -14.18 -51.40
C VAL A 11 -14.57 -13.82 -50.36
N GLY A 12 -14.45 -12.53 -50.05
CA GLY A 12 -13.64 -12.06 -48.94
C GLY A 12 -14.30 -12.44 -47.62
N ILE A 13 -13.83 -13.52 -47.00
CA ILE A 13 -14.17 -13.87 -45.62
C ILE A 13 -13.53 -12.80 -44.72
N LEU A 14 -14.36 -11.86 -44.24
CA LEU A 14 -13.98 -10.90 -43.21
C LEU A 14 -13.89 -11.67 -41.88
N LEU A 15 -12.69 -12.14 -41.55
CA LEU A 15 -12.36 -12.65 -40.22
C LEU A 15 -12.56 -11.52 -39.20
N LEU A 16 -13.74 -11.52 -38.56
CA LEU A 16 -14.00 -10.81 -37.32
C LEU A 16 -13.07 -11.40 -36.24
N LEU A 17 -11.83 -10.90 -36.21
CA LEU A 17 -10.97 -10.98 -35.04
C LEU A 17 -11.61 -10.08 -33.98
N THR A 18 -12.57 -10.62 -33.22
CA THR A 18 -12.85 -10.14 -31.88
C THR A 18 -11.63 -10.49 -31.04
N GLY A 19 -10.56 -9.72 -31.21
CA GLY A 19 -9.43 -9.69 -30.30
C GLY A 19 -9.93 -9.11 -28.99
N GLY A 20 -10.60 -9.95 -28.19
CA GLY A 20 -10.74 -9.72 -26.78
C GLY A 20 -9.34 -9.74 -26.20
N ALA A 21 -8.70 -8.56 -26.18
CA ALA A 21 -7.52 -8.35 -25.37
C ALA A 21 -7.96 -8.62 -23.94
N LEU A 22 -7.63 -9.81 -23.43
CA LEU A 22 -7.59 -10.04 -21.99
C LEU A 22 -6.52 -9.10 -21.47
N THR A 23 -6.91 -7.88 -21.11
CA THR A 23 -6.08 -7.03 -20.30
C THR A 23 -5.97 -7.77 -18.98
N ASN A 24 -4.90 -8.55 -18.82
CA ASN A 24 -4.48 -9.07 -17.54
C ASN A 24 -3.98 -7.85 -16.74
N THR A 25 -4.91 -6.96 -16.38
CA THR A 25 -4.66 -5.89 -15.44
C THR A 25 -4.37 -6.62 -14.15
N GLY A 26 -3.13 -6.52 -13.66
CA GLY A 26 -2.78 -7.05 -12.35
C GLY A 26 -3.75 -6.55 -11.27
N PRO A 27 -3.68 -7.12 -10.06
CA PRO A 27 -4.59 -6.76 -8.98
C PRO A 27 -4.71 -5.24 -8.84
N ALA A 28 -5.94 -4.75 -8.69
CA ALA A 28 -6.21 -3.32 -8.59
C ALA A 28 -5.40 -2.72 -7.42
N ALA A 29 -4.70 -1.60 -7.68
CA ALA A 29 -3.97 -0.88 -6.65
C ALA A 29 -4.91 0.08 -5.92
N LEU A 30 -4.99 -0.05 -4.60
CA LEU A 30 -5.72 0.82 -3.69
C LEU A 30 -4.79 1.95 -3.24
N PRO A 31 -5.03 3.21 -3.65
CA PRO A 31 -4.22 4.33 -3.19
C PRO A 31 -4.51 4.62 -1.72
N LEU A 32 -3.51 5.14 -0.99
CA LEU A 32 -3.66 5.59 0.39
C LEU A 32 -2.64 6.68 0.71
N ARG A 33 -2.87 7.38 1.82
CA ARG A 33 -1.90 8.32 2.40
C ARG A 33 -1.34 7.75 3.69
N LEU A 34 -0.08 8.05 3.97
CA LEU A 34 0.59 7.71 5.21
C LEU A 34 1.24 8.95 5.82
N SER A 35 0.94 9.23 7.08
CA SER A 35 1.62 10.28 7.85
C SER A 35 2.50 9.68 8.93
N VAL A 36 3.67 10.28 9.13
CA VAL A 36 4.59 9.97 10.23
C VAL A 36 4.56 11.15 11.19
N VAL A 37 4.06 10.92 12.39
CA VAL A 37 3.85 11.95 13.41
C VAL A 37 4.66 11.58 14.65
N ASN A 38 5.58 12.44 15.06
CA ASN A 38 6.22 12.31 16.36
C ASN A 38 5.49 13.18 17.39
N ALA A 39 4.59 12.58 18.17
CA ALA A 39 3.77 13.33 19.15
C ALA A 39 4.58 13.78 20.38
N LEU A 40 5.86 13.43 20.45
CA LEU A 40 6.78 13.82 21.53
C LEU A 40 7.76 14.92 21.10
N SER A 41 7.58 15.48 19.89
CA SER A 41 8.38 16.56 19.33
C SER A 41 7.50 17.55 18.57
N ASP A 42 8.00 18.77 18.34
CA ASP A 42 7.33 19.77 17.50
C ASP A 42 7.72 19.66 16.01
N GLU A 43 8.28 18.52 15.59
CA GLU A 43 8.65 18.28 14.20
C GLU A 43 7.42 18.25 13.29
N ILE A 44 7.57 18.79 12.08
CA ILE A 44 6.52 18.77 11.07
C ILE A 44 6.25 17.31 10.66
N PRO A 45 4.99 16.84 10.68
CA PRO A 45 4.66 15.50 10.24
C PRO A 45 5.14 15.21 8.81
N GLY A 46 5.77 14.05 8.63
CA GLY A 46 6.07 13.52 7.29
C GLY A 46 4.78 13.05 6.62
N SER A 47 4.65 13.28 5.31
CA SER A 47 3.48 12.88 4.54
C SER A 47 3.88 12.16 3.26
N TYR A 48 3.31 10.98 3.06
CA TYR A 48 3.68 10.06 2.00
C TYR A 48 2.44 9.55 1.27
N SER A 49 2.53 9.40 -0.05
CA SER A 49 1.51 8.73 -0.86
C SER A 49 2.02 7.39 -1.34
N SER A 50 1.16 6.37 -1.29
CA SER A 50 1.50 5.02 -1.76
C SER A 50 0.24 4.28 -2.19
N SER A 51 0.41 3.00 -2.51
CA SER A 51 -0.69 2.11 -2.82
C SER A 51 -0.37 0.68 -2.39
N VAL A 52 -1.42 -0.07 -2.10
CA VAL A 52 -1.36 -1.51 -1.86
C VAL A 52 -2.21 -2.22 -2.90
N VAL A 53 -1.81 -3.41 -3.34
CA VAL A 53 -2.72 -4.25 -4.14
C VAL A 53 -3.94 -4.63 -3.31
N GLU A 54 -5.09 -4.81 -3.96
CA GLU A 54 -6.31 -5.24 -3.28
C GLU A 54 -6.07 -6.52 -2.46
N GLY A 55 -6.47 -6.49 -1.18
CA GLY A 55 -6.24 -7.58 -0.21
C GLY A 55 -4.83 -7.63 0.38
N GLY A 56 -3.89 -6.81 -0.09
CA GLY A 56 -2.55 -6.67 0.47
C GLY A 56 -2.54 -5.98 1.83
N VAL A 57 -1.41 -6.10 2.54
CA VAL A 57 -1.25 -5.64 3.93
C VAL A 57 -0.40 -4.38 4.04
N LEU A 58 -0.51 -3.67 5.16
CA LEU A 58 0.22 -2.44 5.45
C LEU A 58 1.74 -2.60 5.32
N MET A 59 2.29 -3.77 5.64
CA MET A 59 3.72 -4.06 5.45
C MET A 59 4.16 -3.88 3.98
N GLY A 60 3.30 -4.21 3.01
CA GLY A 60 3.59 -3.99 1.59
C GLY A 60 3.65 -2.50 1.22
N VAL A 61 2.85 -1.67 1.89
CA VAL A 61 2.87 -0.21 1.74
C VAL A 61 4.18 0.36 2.26
N LEU A 62 4.57 -0.02 3.49
CA LEU A 62 5.79 0.47 4.13
C LEU A 62 7.02 0.09 3.31
N ARG A 63 7.07 -1.16 2.83
CA ARG A 63 8.17 -1.64 2.00
C ARG A 63 8.29 -0.87 0.68
N ARG A 64 7.16 -0.64 0.00
CA ARG A 64 7.12 0.18 -1.22
C ARG A 64 7.58 1.60 -0.96
N LEU A 65 7.13 2.22 0.12
CA LEU A 65 7.58 3.57 0.51
C LEU A 65 9.09 3.61 0.74
N GLN A 66 9.65 2.63 1.44
CA GLN A 66 11.09 2.57 1.70
C GLN A 66 11.92 2.34 0.43
N GLU A 67 11.36 1.61 -0.55
CA GLU A 67 11.98 1.38 -1.87
C GLU A 67 11.93 2.62 -2.77
N THR A 68 10.85 3.41 -2.70
CA THR A 68 10.61 4.51 -3.66
C THR A 68 10.85 5.91 -3.11
N GLN A 69 10.86 6.09 -1.79
CA GLN A 69 11.03 7.38 -1.13
C GLN A 69 12.25 7.34 -0.22
N LEU A 70 13.28 8.12 -0.58
CA LEU A 70 14.59 8.08 0.08
C LEU A 70 14.54 8.48 1.55
N ASP A 71 13.62 9.37 1.90
CA ASP A 71 13.40 9.92 3.24
C ASP A 71 12.44 9.07 4.09
N PHE A 72 11.86 8.01 3.53
CA PHE A 72 11.08 7.03 4.28
C PHE A 72 11.95 5.82 4.63
N LYS A 73 12.16 5.58 5.92
CA LYS A 73 12.84 4.40 6.46
C LYS A 73 12.04 3.81 7.60
N PHE A 74 12.03 2.50 7.72
CA PHE A 74 11.43 1.81 8.85
C PHE A 74 12.13 0.49 9.14
N THR A 75 12.07 0.07 10.40
CA THR A 75 12.47 -1.28 10.81
C THR A 75 11.31 -2.01 11.47
N VAL A 76 11.32 -3.33 11.31
CA VAL A 76 10.41 -4.22 12.03
C VAL A 76 11.23 -5.24 12.79
N ARG A 77 10.73 -5.63 13.96
CA ARG A 77 11.22 -6.78 14.71
C ARG A 77 10.18 -7.89 14.59
N GLU A 78 10.64 -9.11 14.38
CA GLU A 78 9.78 -10.28 14.46
C GLU A 78 9.58 -10.68 15.93
N ASP A 79 8.32 -10.87 16.30
CA ASP A 79 7.90 -11.32 17.61
C ASP A 79 7.25 -12.71 17.47
N PRO A 80 7.67 -13.70 18.26
CA PRO A 80 7.19 -15.07 18.11
C PRO A 80 5.67 -15.21 18.36
N ASP A 81 5.08 -14.34 19.18
CA ASP A 81 3.68 -14.42 19.58
C ASP A 81 2.78 -13.50 18.74
N PHE A 82 3.32 -12.37 18.26
CA PHE A 82 2.55 -11.31 17.60
C PHE A 82 2.94 -11.02 16.15
N GLY A 83 4.03 -11.60 15.65
CA GLY A 83 4.54 -11.38 14.29
C GLY A 83 5.32 -10.07 14.15
N LEU A 84 5.14 -9.37 13.04
CA LEU A 84 5.93 -8.16 12.73
C LEU A 84 5.50 -6.97 13.59
N PHE A 85 6.41 -6.51 14.45
CA PHE A 85 6.26 -5.31 15.26
C PHE A 85 6.99 -4.12 14.61
N LEU A 86 6.33 -2.97 14.47
CA LEU A 86 6.94 -1.75 13.94
C LEU A 86 7.88 -1.15 14.99
N GLU A 87 9.18 -1.23 14.74
CA GLU A 87 10.20 -0.89 15.72
C GLU A 87 10.68 0.55 15.58
N SER A 88 10.99 0.99 14.36
CA SER A 88 11.41 2.36 14.09
C SER A 88 10.83 2.90 12.79
N VAL A 89 10.70 4.23 12.71
CA VAL A 89 10.37 4.98 11.50
C VAL A 89 11.24 6.22 11.45
N ASN A 90 11.85 6.50 10.30
CA ASN A 90 12.72 7.65 10.04
C ASN A 90 13.80 7.88 11.11
N GLY A 91 14.38 6.78 11.62
CA GLY A 91 15.45 6.81 12.61
C GLY A 91 15.00 6.92 14.08
N VAL A 92 13.70 7.07 14.35
CA VAL A 92 13.16 7.11 15.72
C VAL A 92 12.61 5.74 16.09
N ALA A 93 13.19 5.11 17.12
CA ALA A 93 12.83 3.78 17.59
C ALA A 93 12.01 3.82 18.88
N GLY A 94 11.09 2.87 19.04
CA GLY A 94 10.43 2.62 20.32
C GLY A 94 11.41 2.15 21.38
N ASN A 95 11.17 2.53 22.63
CA ASN A 95 12.02 2.18 23.76
C ASN A 95 11.16 1.76 24.95
N VAL A 96 11.36 0.54 25.43
CA VAL A 96 10.60 -0.05 26.54
C VAL A 96 10.86 0.68 27.87
N HIS A 97 12.09 1.11 28.12
CA HIS A 97 12.46 1.85 29.34
C HIS A 97 11.85 3.26 29.35
N GLU A 98 11.77 3.89 28.17
CA GLU A 98 11.13 5.22 28.01
C GLU A 98 9.62 5.13 27.78
N GLN A 99 9.09 3.91 27.69
CA GLN A 99 7.70 3.59 27.41
C GLN A 99 7.18 4.19 26.09
N THR A 100 8.05 4.28 25.09
CA THR A 100 7.75 4.84 23.77
C THR A 100 7.54 3.75 22.72
N TYR A 101 6.64 4.01 21.76
CA TYR A 101 6.32 3.07 20.70
C TYR A 101 5.69 3.79 19.49
N TRP A 102 5.63 3.07 18.36
CA TRP A 102 4.87 3.48 17.19
C TRP A 102 3.45 2.92 17.25
N GLU A 103 2.48 3.82 17.39
CA GLU A 103 1.07 3.52 17.29
C GLU A 103 0.60 3.63 15.83
N ILE A 104 -0.23 2.70 15.39
CA ILE A 104 -0.80 2.72 14.04
C ILE A 104 -2.27 3.14 14.15
N LEU A 105 -2.61 4.23 13.50
CA LEU A 105 -3.96 4.75 13.43
C LEU A 105 -4.48 4.71 11.99
N SER A 106 -5.79 4.54 11.88
CA SER A 106 -6.57 4.77 10.69
C SER A 106 -7.38 6.03 10.91
N GLU A 107 -7.29 6.98 10.00
CA GLU A 107 -8.23 8.09 9.89
C GLU A 107 -9.12 7.88 8.66
N SER A 108 -10.43 7.91 8.89
CA SER A 108 -11.43 7.93 7.83
C SER A 108 -12.52 8.92 8.21
N SER A 109 -12.78 9.90 7.35
CA SER A 109 -13.86 10.87 7.52
C SER A 109 -13.80 11.66 8.84
N GLY A 110 -12.60 11.92 9.37
CA GLY A 110 -12.38 12.64 10.63
C GLY A 110 -12.39 11.76 11.89
N ASP A 111 -12.75 10.48 11.77
CA ASP A 111 -12.69 9.53 12.88
C ASP A 111 -11.32 8.84 12.92
N TYR A 112 -10.65 8.95 14.08
CA TYR A 112 -9.37 8.30 14.34
C TYR A 112 -9.59 6.99 15.11
N ARG A 113 -9.15 5.88 14.53
CA ARG A 113 -9.23 4.56 15.13
C ARG A 113 -7.84 3.96 15.26
N ARG A 114 -7.50 3.52 16.47
CA ARG A 114 -6.31 2.69 16.68
C ARG A 114 -6.49 1.33 16.00
N ILE A 115 -5.48 0.92 15.26
CA ILE A 115 -5.42 -0.41 14.67
C ILE A 115 -4.87 -1.39 15.73
N ASP A 116 -5.56 -2.51 15.88
CA ASP A 116 -5.33 -3.54 16.91
C ASP A 116 -4.47 -4.72 16.42
N VAL A 117 -4.03 -4.67 15.16
CA VAL A 117 -3.15 -5.67 14.54
C VAL A 117 -1.88 -5.03 13.96
N GLY A 118 -0.81 -5.81 13.83
CA GLY A 118 0.45 -5.33 13.27
C GLY A 118 0.40 -5.03 11.76
N PRO A 119 1.46 -4.40 11.21
CA PRO A 119 1.56 -4.08 9.78
C PRO A 119 1.52 -5.31 8.88
N GLY A 120 1.91 -6.49 9.39
CA GLY A 120 1.83 -7.75 8.67
C GLY A 120 0.39 -8.27 8.44
N CYS A 121 -0.59 -7.79 9.21
CA CYS A 121 -1.96 -8.29 9.20
C CYS A 121 -2.98 -7.24 8.74
N TYR A 122 -2.73 -5.96 9.03
CA TYR A 122 -3.66 -4.90 8.68
C TYR A 122 -3.82 -4.77 7.16
N LYS A 123 -5.05 -4.75 6.67
CA LYS A 123 -5.39 -4.56 5.25
C LYS A 123 -5.97 -3.17 5.02
N PRO A 124 -5.21 -2.23 4.44
CA PRO A 124 -5.70 -0.89 4.15
C PRO A 124 -6.85 -0.89 3.14
N LYS A 125 -7.72 0.12 3.23
CA LYS A 125 -8.80 0.41 2.30
C LYS A 125 -8.38 1.48 1.30
N ALA A 126 -9.11 1.56 0.19
CA ALA A 126 -8.91 2.63 -0.78
C ALA A 126 -9.10 4.01 -0.14
N ASN A 127 -8.17 4.92 -0.43
CA ASN A 127 -8.12 6.31 0.05
C ASN A 127 -8.03 6.46 1.57
N GLU A 128 -7.69 5.38 2.29
CA GLU A 128 -7.49 5.44 3.73
C GLU A 128 -6.28 6.32 4.07
N HIS A 129 -6.36 7.01 5.21
CA HIS A 129 -5.22 7.71 5.78
C HIS A 129 -4.68 6.90 6.96
N ILE A 130 -3.48 6.35 6.80
CA ILE A 130 -2.75 5.66 7.86
C ILE A 130 -1.84 6.66 8.55
N ILE A 131 -1.77 6.60 9.88
CA ILE A 131 -0.89 7.46 10.66
C ILE A 131 -0.02 6.57 11.53
N LEU A 132 1.29 6.70 11.38
CA LEU A 132 2.28 6.14 12.28
C LEU A 132 2.62 7.23 13.29
N ARG A 133 2.17 7.06 14.55
CA ARG A 133 2.33 8.04 15.61
C ARG A 133 3.32 7.54 16.67
N PHE A 134 4.46 8.21 16.82
CA PHE A 134 5.38 7.96 17.92
C PHE A 134 4.82 8.59 19.19
N THR A 135 4.62 7.79 20.24
CA THR A 135 3.98 8.23 21.48
C THR A 135 4.40 7.37 22.68
N LYS A 136 3.89 7.68 23.88
CA LYS A 136 4.07 6.91 25.10
C LYS A 136 2.89 5.99 25.40
N TRP A 137 3.11 4.88 26.13
CA TRP A 137 2.06 3.91 26.51
C TRP A 137 0.84 4.56 27.18
N HIS A 138 1.07 5.57 28.02
CA HIS A 138 0.04 6.25 28.81
C HIS A 138 -0.23 7.70 28.34
N SER A 139 -0.07 8.00 27.05
CA SER A 139 -0.49 9.30 26.52
C SER A 139 -2.02 9.45 26.65
N ARG A 140 -2.50 10.56 27.23
CA ARG A 140 -3.94 10.87 27.24
C ARG A 140 -4.41 11.07 25.81
N ARG A 141 -5.57 10.49 25.48
CA ARG A 141 -6.25 10.66 24.20
C ARG A 141 -6.89 12.03 24.10
#